data_AF-A0A673WDU0-F1
#
_entry.id   AF-A0A673WDU0-F1
#
_cell.length_a   1.000
_cell.length_b   1.000
_cell.length_c   1.000
_cell.angle_alpha   90.00
_cell.angle_beta   90.00
_cell.angle_gamma   90.00
#
_symmetry.space_group_name_H-M   'P 1'
#
loop_
_entity.id
_entity.type
_entity.pdbx_description
1 polymer ?
#
loop_
_entity_poly.entity_id
_entity_poly.type
_entity_poly.pdbx_seq_one_letter_code
_entity_poly.pdbx_strand_id
1 'polypeptide(L)'
;ELFGLGCCPLGWVLSGPSSCYFFSSDGLPWNQARDFCSNYNAHLAVLKTKQDWVRHTRGTKPLFFWIGLSDERTGDWEWVDGTPYIMDLEAGPA
;
A
#
# COMPACT_ATOMS: atom_id res chain seq x y z
N GLU A 1 -14.79 18.44 -20.99
CA GLU A 1 -13.91 17.27 -20.97
C GLU A 1 -13.12 17.25 -19.65
N LEU A 2 -13.70 16.73 -18.55
CA LEU A 2 -13.03 16.67 -17.24
C LEU A 2 -12.22 15.37 -17.12
N PHE A 3 -11.14 15.27 -17.88
CA PHE A 3 -10.11 14.25 -17.63
C PHE A 3 -9.26 14.69 -16.43
N GLY A 4 -9.32 13.95 -15.31
CA GLY A 4 -8.17 13.89 -14.39
C GLY A 4 -8.32 14.29 -12.92
N LEU A 5 -9.53 14.41 -12.36
CA LEU A 5 -9.68 14.45 -10.90
C LEU A 5 -10.01 13.04 -10.41
N GLY A 6 -8.98 12.32 -9.94
CA GLY A 6 -9.19 11.04 -9.26
C GLY A 6 -10.18 11.22 -8.11
N CYS A 7 -11.22 10.39 -8.06
CA CYS A 7 -12.20 10.41 -6.98
C CYS A 7 -11.97 9.19 -6.08
N CYS A 8 -11.99 9.41 -4.78
CA CYS A 8 -11.90 8.34 -3.78
C CYS A 8 -13.19 8.27 -2.96
N PRO A 9 -13.57 7.08 -2.46
CA PRO A 9 -14.66 6.97 -1.52
C PRO A 9 -14.42 7.85 -0.28
N LEU A 10 -15.49 8.23 0.41
CA LEU A 10 -15.40 9.05 1.62
C LEU A 10 -14.49 8.36 2.65
N GLY A 11 -13.53 9.12 3.21
CA GLY A 11 -12.55 8.61 4.18
C GLY A 11 -11.29 8.00 3.56
N TRP A 12 -11.18 7.96 2.22
CA TRP A 12 -9.99 7.51 1.51
C TRP A 12 -9.19 8.71 0.98
N VAL A 13 -7.87 8.56 0.95
CA VAL A 13 -6.92 9.57 0.48
C VAL A 13 -6.48 9.21 -0.93
N LEU A 14 -6.66 10.15 -1.86
CA LEU A 14 -6.16 10.02 -3.23
C LEU A 14 -4.63 10.05 -3.25
N SER A 15 -4.03 9.06 -3.91
CA SER A 15 -2.62 9.03 -4.29
C SER A 15 -2.50 8.85 -5.80
N GLY A 16 -1.84 9.80 -6.45
CA GLY A 16 -1.63 9.77 -7.90
C GLY A 16 -2.94 9.97 -8.68
N PRO A 17 -3.04 9.45 -9.91
CA PRO A 17 -4.18 9.71 -10.79
C PRO A 17 -5.42 8.88 -10.45
N SER A 18 -5.27 7.71 -9.82
CA SER A 18 -6.38 6.75 -9.65
C SER A 18 -6.29 5.84 -8.41
N SER A 19 -5.28 5.96 -7.55
CA SER A 19 -5.15 5.08 -6.38
C SER A 19 -5.72 5.75 -5.13
N CYS A 20 -6.46 5.00 -4.32
CA CYS A 20 -7.04 5.47 -3.07
C CYS A 20 -6.48 4.66 -1.90
N TYR A 21 -6.12 5.33 -0.81
CA TYR A 21 -5.56 4.72 0.39
C TYR A 21 -6.45 4.98 1.60
N PHE A 22 -6.67 3.96 2.41
CA PHE A 22 -7.39 4.05 3.68
C PHE A 22 -6.45 3.67 4.83
N PHE A 23 -6.47 4.46 5.90
CA PHE A 23 -5.67 4.25 7.10
C PHE A 23 -6.59 3.76 8.21
N SER A 24 -6.62 2.44 8.41
CA SER A 24 -7.43 1.84 9.48
C SER A 24 -6.88 2.20 10.86
N SER A 25 -7.76 2.47 11.82
CA SER A 25 -7.41 2.65 13.23
C SER A 25 -7.25 1.32 13.98
N ASP A 26 -7.57 0.19 13.36
CA ASP A 26 -7.63 -1.11 14.02
C ASP A 26 -6.26 -1.79 14.07
N GLY A 27 -5.82 -2.12 15.29
CA GLY A 27 -4.59 -2.88 15.53
C GLY A 27 -4.77 -4.37 15.30
N LEU A 28 -4.68 -4.81 14.05
CA LEU A 28 -4.84 -6.21 13.66
C LEU A 28 -3.50 -6.89 13.33
N PRO A 29 -3.36 -8.21 13.50
CA PRO A 29 -2.29 -8.99 12.86
C PRO A 29 -2.31 -8.84 11.34
N TRP A 30 -1.16 -8.98 10.66
CA TRP A 30 -1.04 -8.74 9.22
C TRP A 30 -2.09 -9.48 8.38
N ASN A 31 -2.26 -10.78 8.64
CA ASN A 31 -3.19 -11.67 7.95
C ASN A 31 -4.66 -11.26 8.19
N GLN A 32 -5.01 -10.78 9.39
CA GLN A 32 -6.34 -10.23 9.65
C GLN A 32 -6.53 -8.85 8.99
N ALA A 33 -5.49 -8.03 8.91
CA ALA A 33 -5.53 -6.75 8.21
C ALA A 33 -5.70 -6.93 6.70
N ARG A 34 -5.07 -7.96 6.12
CA ARG A 34 -5.28 -8.38 4.73
C ARG A 34 -6.75 -8.73 4.48
N ASP A 35 -7.31 -9.60 5.31
CA ASP A 35 -8.70 -10.05 5.17
C ASP A 35 -9.69 -8.90 5.38
N PHE A 36 -9.40 -7.99 6.32
CA PHE A 36 -10.13 -6.74 6.49
C PHE A 36 -10.16 -5.94 5.19
N CYS A 37 -9.01 -5.66 4.57
CA CYS A 37 -8.98 -4.94 3.29
C CYS A 37 -9.78 -5.64 2.19
N SER A 38 -9.69 -6.97 2.10
CA SER A 38 -10.45 -7.76 1.13
C SER A 38 -11.96 -7.64 1.32
N ASN A 39 -12.45 -7.58 2.56
CA ASN A 39 -13.86 -7.36 2.87
C ASN A 39 -14.35 -5.96 2.44
N TYR A 40 -13.44 -4.99 2.28
CA TYR A 40 -13.73 -3.66 1.74
C TYR A 40 -13.48 -3.56 0.23
N ASN A 41 -13.38 -4.70 -0.48
CA ASN A 41 -13.08 -4.77 -1.90
C ASN A 41 -11.77 -4.03 -2.27
N ALA A 42 -10.79 -4.12 -1.37
CA ALA A 42 -9.48 -3.50 -1.46
C ALA A 42 -8.39 -4.51 -1.07
N HIS A 43 -7.14 -4.05 -1.07
CA HIS A 43 -5.99 -4.82 -0.60
C HIS A 43 -5.14 -3.96 0.34
N LEU A 44 -4.29 -4.58 1.15
CA LEU A 44 -3.26 -3.86 1.89
C LEU A 44 -2.40 -3.04 0.92
N ALA A 45 -1.91 -1.88 1.38
CA ALA A 45 -1.24 -0.90 0.54
C ALA A 45 -0.08 -1.49 -0.28
N VAL A 46 -0.09 -1.27 -1.60
CA VAL A 46 0.99 -1.64 -2.52
C VAL A 46 1.76 -0.38 -2.93
N LEU A 47 3.04 -0.31 -2.60
CA LEU A 47 3.85 0.90 -2.76
C LEU A 47 4.84 0.72 -3.91
N LYS A 48 4.45 1.15 -5.11
CA LYS A 48 5.21 0.90 -6.36
C LYS A 48 6.27 1.95 -6.65
N THR A 49 6.05 3.19 -6.20
CA THR A 49 6.97 4.30 -6.49
C THR A 49 7.57 4.87 -5.23
N LYS A 50 8.76 5.48 -5.34
CA LYS A 50 9.37 6.27 -4.25
C LYS A 50 8.41 7.32 -3.67
N GLN A 51 7.55 7.90 -4.52
CA GLN A 51 6.56 8.88 -4.08
C GLN A 51 5.47 8.27 -3.22
N ASP A 52 5.04 7.03 -3.51
CA ASP A 52 4.10 6.29 -2.67
C ASP A 52 4.69 6.03 -1.28
N TRP A 53 5.95 5.59 -1.22
CA TRP A 53 6.67 5.40 0.04
C TRP A 53 6.77 6.68 0.86
N VAL A 54 7.14 7.81 0.24
CA VAL A 54 7.24 9.11 0.92
C VAL A 54 5.88 9.59 1.41
N ARG A 55 4.82 9.45 0.60
CA ARG A 55 3.47 9.85 0.99
C ARG A 55 2.96 8.97 2.14
N HIS A 56 3.12 7.66 2.03
CA HIS A 56 2.73 6.72 3.07
C HIS A 56 3.44 7.03 4.39
N THR A 57 4.78 7.09 4.39
CA THR A 57 5.59 7.38 5.60
C THR A 57 5.31 8.74 6.23
N ARG A 58 4.90 9.76 5.47
CA ARG A 58 4.48 11.06 6.03
C ARG A 58 3.06 11.01 6.58
N GLY A 59 2.15 10.31 5.91
CA GLY A 59 0.75 10.20 6.30
C GLY A 59 0.51 9.30 7.51
N THR A 60 1.42 8.37 7.79
CA THR A 60 1.25 7.39 8.87
C THR A 60 1.89 7.80 10.19
N LYS A 61 2.85 8.72 10.21
CA LYS A 61 3.51 9.13 11.46
C LYS A 61 2.53 9.77 12.45
N PRO A 62 2.62 9.44 13.75
CA PRO A 62 3.63 8.61 14.41
C PRO A 62 3.29 7.10 14.50
N LEU A 63 2.21 6.67 13.84
CA LEU A 63 1.70 5.31 13.92
C LEU A 63 2.36 4.38 12.89
N PHE A 64 2.23 3.08 13.13
CA PHE A 64 2.66 2.02 12.23
C PHE A 64 1.45 1.35 11.59
N PHE A 65 1.55 1.04 10.29
CA PHE A 65 0.48 0.41 9.53
C PHE A 65 1.05 -0.76 8.75
N TRP A 66 0.23 -1.79 8.58
CA TRP A 66 0.55 -2.88 7.67
C TRP A 66 0.49 -2.42 6.22
N ILE A 67 1.44 -2.91 5.43
CA ILE A 67 1.44 -2.81 3.97
C ILE A 67 1.28 -4.22 3.38
N GLY A 68 0.99 -4.27 2.09
CA GLY A 68 0.71 -5.50 1.38
C GLY A 68 1.95 -6.27 0.92
N LEU A 69 3.10 -6.10 1.56
CA LEU A 69 4.33 -6.81 1.22
C LEU A 69 4.51 -7.99 2.19
N SER A 70 4.62 -9.21 1.68
CA SER A 70 4.76 -10.43 2.50
C SER A 70 5.47 -11.54 1.74
N ASP A 71 6.12 -12.45 2.47
CA ASP A 71 6.72 -13.69 1.98
C ASP A 71 5.88 -14.94 2.35
N GLU A 72 4.73 -14.77 3.01
CA GLU A 72 3.94 -15.86 3.61
C GLU A 72 3.44 -16.89 2.59
N ARG A 73 3.16 -16.51 1.34
CA ARG A 73 2.53 -17.38 0.34
C ARG A 73 3.54 -18.27 -0.40
N THR A 74 4.69 -17.73 -0.76
CA THR A 74 5.67 -18.39 -1.65
C THR A 74 7.02 -18.62 -0.98
N GLY A 75 7.30 -17.96 0.14
CA GLY A 75 8.64 -17.85 0.72
C GLY A 75 9.48 -16.72 0.12
N ASP A 76 8.99 -16.03 -0.92
CA ASP A 76 9.64 -14.89 -1.55
C ASP A 76 8.79 -13.63 -1.35
N TRP A 77 9.44 -12.47 -1.20
CA TRP A 77 8.75 -11.19 -1.03
C TRP A 77 7.92 -10.82 -2.25
N GLU A 78 6.63 -10.61 -2.01
CA GLU A 78 5.67 -10.22 -3.04
C GLU A 78 4.59 -9.28 -2.49
N TRP A 79 3.97 -8.55 -3.41
CA TRP A 79 2.83 -7.72 -3.09
C TRP A 79 1.54 -8.54 -3.12
N VAL A 80 0.57 -8.18 -2.29
CA VAL A 80 -0.79 -8.77 -2.24
C VAL A 80 -1.57 -8.62 -3.57
N ASP A 81 -1.14 -7.76 -4.49
CA ASP A 81 -1.70 -7.66 -5.85
C ASP A 81 -1.05 -8.64 -6.84
N GLY A 82 -0.15 -9.51 -6.36
CA GLY A 82 0.59 -10.50 -7.14
C GLY A 82 1.80 -9.94 -7.87
N THR A 83 2.12 -8.65 -7.72
CA THR A 83 3.33 -8.09 -8.33
C THR A 83 4.58 -8.47 -7.53
N PRO A 84 5.71 -8.79 -8.19
CA PRO A 84 6.94 -9.13 -7.49
C PRO A 84 7.51 -7.91 -6.78
N TYR A 85 8.15 -8.11 -5.63
CA TYR A 85 8.94 -7.06 -5.01
C TYR A 85 10.30 -6.96 -5.70
N ILE A 86 10.53 -5.86 -6.41
CA ILE A 86 11.83 -5.55 -6.99
C ILE A 86 12.56 -4.65 -6.00
N MET A 87 13.55 -5.22 -5.30
CA MET A 87 14.51 -4.38 -4.56
C MET A 87 15.33 -3.60 -5.58
N ASP A 88 15.34 -2.27 -5.46
CA ASP A 88 16.26 -1.40 -6.19
C ASP A 88 17.70 -1.69 -5.71
N LEU A 89 18.28 -2.79 -6.20
CA LEU A 89 19.66 -3.22 -5.90
C LEU A 89 20.72 -2.24 -6.44
N GLU A 90 20.33 -1.18 -7.15
CA GLU A 90 21.25 -0.22 -7.80
C GLU A 90 21.53 1.05 -6.97
N ALA A 91 21.09 1.14 -5.72
CA ALA A 91 21.40 2.29 -4.84
C ALA A 91 22.68 2.09 -3.99
N GLY A 92 23.60 1.22 -4.41
CA GLY A 92 24.92 1.08 -3.79
C GLY A 92 26.04 1.22 -4.83
N PRO A 93 26.97 2.19 -4.70
CA PRO A 93 28.28 2.02 -5.29
C PRO A 93 29.13 1.09 -4.42
N ALA A 94 29.94 0.28 -5.08
CA ALA A 94 31.16 -0.30 -4.53
C ALA A 94 32.10 0.78 -3.96
#